data_AF-A0A348ZH61-F1
#
_entry.id   AF-A0A348ZH61-F1
#
_cell.length_a   1.000
_cell.length_b   1.000
_cell.length_c   1.000
_cell.angle_alpha   90.00
_cell.angle_beta   90.00
_cell.angle_gamma   90.00
#
_symmetry.space_group_name_H-M   'P 1'
#
loop_
_entity.id
_entity.type
_entity.pdbx_description
1 polymer ?
#
loop_
_entity_poly.entity_id
_entity_poly.type
_entity_poly.pdbx_seq_one_letter_code
_entity_poly.pdbx_strand_id
1 'polypeptide(L)'
;PIANVFSESDRGFIKVGRFTMDQGSRRFVARNRFRNTINSFAGVQARLENDSSSLDLFYTRPTARRVSGDWIDNDPKLDKQSSDFFWGAYFTTRLTAQADSLQLYLLGADEKRDRPANQRFDVLTTGARLFRNPTAGSWHYDTEAVYQFGDAPALDANSALLDHKARYFHLSIGYSFEASWQPRLSFIYHYGSGDKDPLDNESNELDHLFGVPRPDFGPTGSFRAFQRVNTSSPGLMLNLQPANNIDAYIRWQRPSLAEEAQGWRTTRYRHPGNLGEDFLGDQLETRVRWHLFSNKLSIDGGYVWINAGPYMDLVNKGDSHYYYLQTILRL
;
A
#
# COMPACT_ATOMS: atom_id res chain seq x y z
N PRO A 1 8.68 -4.92 27.16
CA PRO A 1 9.91 -4.43 26.51
C PRO A 1 11.02 -5.43 26.77
N ILE A 2 11.94 -5.59 25.83
CA ILE A 2 13.06 -6.52 25.89
C ILE A 2 14.32 -5.70 25.61
N ALA A 3 15.41 -5.96 26.31
CA ALA A 3 16.70 -5.32 26.06
C ALA A 3 17.83 -6.32 26.36
N ASN A 4 19.02 -6.07 25.82
CA ASN A 4 20.24 -6.81 26.13
C ASN A 4 20.15 -8.33 25.89
N VAL A 5 19.48 -8.74 24.80
CA VAL A 5 19.24 -10.17 24.51
C VAL A 5 20.52 -10.86 24.04
N PHE A 6 21.18 -10.27 23.04
CA PHE A 6 22.45 -10.74 22.48
C PHE A 6 23.55 -9.68 22.59
N SER A 7 23.20 -8.39 22.56
CA SER A 7 24.10 -7.25 22.70
C SER A 7 23.50 -6.14 23.56
N GLU A 8 24.32 -5.28 24.17
CA GLU A 8 23.86 -4.14 24.99
C GLU A 8 23.04 -3.09 24.20
N SER A 9 23.16 -3.05 22.87
CA SER A 9 22.35 -2.15 22.03
C SER A 9 21.01 -2.76 21.63
N ASP A 10 20.77 -4.03 21.95
CA ASP A 10 19.53 -4.70 21.60
C ASP A 10 18.34 -4.14 22.39
N ARG A 11 17.28 -3.80 21.65
CA ARG A 11 16.00 -3.34 22.19
C ARG A 11 14.88 -4.01 21.43
N GLY A 12 13.75 -4.21 22.10
CA GLY A 12 12.65 -4.93 21.50
C GLY A 12 11.37 -4.91 22.30
N PHE A 13 10.37 -5.57 21.73
CA PHE A 13 9.09 -5.78 22.39
C PHE A 13 8.46 -7.09 21.94
N ILE A 14 7.58 -7.62 22.78
CA ILE A 14 6.56 -8.59 22.40
C ILE A 14 5.20 -7.94 22.71
N LYS A 15 4.28 -8.01 21.75
CA LYS A 15 2.88 -7.64 21.91
C LYS A 15 2.04 -8.90 21.78
N VAL A 16 1.06 -9.02 22.66
CA VAL A 16 0.05 -10.08 22.62
C VAL A 16 -1.32 -9.42 22.71
N GLY A 17 -2.28 -9.85 21.89
CA GLY A 17 -3.63 -9.31 21.87
C GLY A 17 -3.97 -8.63 20.54
N ARG A 18 -4.85 -7.63 20.56
CA ARG A 18 -5.27 -6.89 19.37
C ARG A 18 -4.42 -5.63 19.18
N PHE A 19 -3.81 -5.48 18.01
CA PHE A 19 -2.95 -4.35 17.67
C PHE A 19 -3.07 -3.99 16.19
N THR A 20 -2.41 -2.91 15.79
CA THR A 20 -2.27 -2.47 14.40
C THR A 20 -0.81 -2.53 13.99
N MET A 21 -0.54 -2.84 12.74
CA MET A 21 0.82 -2.92 12.18
C MET A 21 1.02 -1.84 11.12
N ASP A 22 2.22 -1.29 11.03
CA ASP A 22 2.65 -0.32 10.02
C ASP A 22 4.09 -0.68 9.65
N GLN A 23 4.28 -1.49 8.60
CA GLN A 23 5.56 -2.13 8.27
C GLN A 23 6.11 -1.68 6.92
N GLY A 24 7.44 -1.70 6.82
CA GLY A 24 8.18 -1.42 5.59
C GLY A 24 7.76 -0.12 4.90
N SER A 25 7.48 -0.21 3.61
CA SER A 25 6.99 0.90 2.78
C SER A 25 5.50 1.21 2.97
N ARG A 26 4.79 0.41 3.80
CA ARG A 26 3.33 0.48 4.00
C ARG A 26 2.51 0.04 2.78
N ARG A 27 3.15 -0.56 1.77
CA ARG A 27 2.47 -1.01 0.53
C ARG A 27 1.72 -2.32 0.69
N PHE A 28 2.15 -3.17 1.63
CA PHE A 28 1.57 -4.50 1.90
C PHE A 28 1.06 -4.67 3.34
N VAL A 29 1.62 -3.94 4.31
CA VAL A 29 1.14 -3.95 5.71
C VAL A 29 1.16 -2.53 6.26
N ALA A 30 -0.03 -1.95 6.48
CA ALA A 30 -0.13 -0.56 6.89
C ALA A 30 -1.24 -0.29 7.88
N ARG A 31 -0.99 0.70 8.75
CA ARG A 31 -2.03 1.28 9.58
C ARG A 31 -2.75 2.38 8.79
N ASN A 32 -4.04 2.19 8.53
CA ASN A 32 -4.88 3.20 7.89
C ASN A 32 -4.97 4.46 8.77
N ARG A 33 -4.83 5.65 8.17
CA ARG A 33 -4.93 6.95 8.87
C ARG A 33 -6.07 7.85 8.36
N PHE A 34 -6.57 7.60 7.15
CA PHE A 34 -7.55 8.46 6.47
C PHE A 34 -8.89 7.75 6.22
N ARG A 35 -8.97 6.45 6.49
CA ARG A 35 -10.21 5.67 6.37
C ARG A 35 -10.92 5.59 7.71
N ASN A 36 -12.26 5.56 7.70
CA ASN A 36 -13.09 5.38 8.91
C ASN A 36 -12.95 4.00 9.57
N THR A 37 -12.15 3.10 9.01
CA THR A 37 -11.87 1.78 9.58
C THR A 37 -10.37 1.50 9.54
N ILE A 38 -9.83 0.88 10.59
CA ILE A 38 -8.40 0.57 10.72
C ILE A 38 -8.20 -0.94 10.61
N ASN A 39 -7.22 -1.38 9.81
CA ASN A 39 -6.78 -2.79 9.79
C ASN A 39 -6.19 -3.14 11.16
N SER A 40 -6.81 -4.10 11.84
CA SER A 40 -6.35 -4.61 13.13
C SER A 40 -6.15 -6.11 13.07
N PHE A 41 -5.24 -6.58 13.91
CA PHE A 41 -4.75 -7.94 13.96
C PHE A 41 -4.79 -8.42 15.40
N ALA A 42 -5.18 -9.67 15.62
CA ALA A 42 -5.08 -10.31 16.93
C ALA A 42 -4.08 -11.45 16.88
N GLY A 43 -3.13 -11.48 17.81
CA GLY A 43 -2.10 -12.51 17.85
C GLY A 43 -0.87 -12.05 18.62
N VAL A 44 0.30 -12.38 18.08
CA VAL A 44 1.61 -12.03 18.66
C VAL A 44 2.44 -11.27 17.64
N GLN A 45 3.13 -10.23 18.09
CA GLN A 45 4.18 -9.54 17.35
C GLN A 45 5.42 -9.44 18.23
N ALA A 46 6.58 -9.82 17.71
CA ALA A 46 7.86 -9.64 18.35
C ALA A 46 8.76 -8.78 17.47
N ARG A 47 9.45 -7.81 18.06
CA ARG A 47 10.47 -7.02 17.37
C ARG A 47 11.73 -6.98 18.21
N LEU A 48 12.86 -7.16 17.54
CA LEU A 48 14.20 -6.98 18.09
C LEU A 48 14.99 -6.07 17.14
N GLU A 49 15.68 -5.09 17.67
CA GLU A 49 16.50 -4.15 16.91
C GLU A 49 17.76 -3.76 17.67
N ASN A 50 18.79 -3.40 16.92
CA ASN A 50 20.04 -2.80 17.41
C ASN A 50 20.39 -1.58 16.54
N ASP A 51 21.62 -1.08 16.64
CA ASP A 51 22.03 0.15 15.94
C ASP A 51 22.03 0.06 14.41
N SER A 52 22.16 -1.15 13.84
CA SER A 52 22.26 -1.36 12.40
C SER A 52 21.08 -2.11 11.80
N SER A 53 20.40 -2.94 12.59
CA SER A 53 19.51 -3.98 12.08
C SER A 53 18.27 -4.14 12.94
N SER A 54 17.19 -4.61 12.33
CA SER A 54 15.94 -4.94 13.01
C SER A 54 15.26 -6.16 12.39
N LEU A 55 14.63 -6.97 13.24
CA LEU A 55 13.80 -8.10 12.88
C LEU A 55 12.42 -7.93 13.53
N ASP A 56 11.37 -7.93 12.72
CA ASP A 56 9.98 -7.90 13.18
C ASP A 56 9.29 -9.17 12.69
N LEU A 57 8.73 -9.94 13.62
CA LEU A 57 8.00 -11.18 13.38
C LEU A 57 6.59 -11.04 13.90
N PHE A 58 5.61 -11.53 13.14
CA PHE A 58 4.24 -11.55 13.60
C PHE A 58 3.51 -12.80 13.13
N TYR A 59 2.59 -13.28 13.98
CA TYR A 59 1.66 -14.34 13.66
C TYR A 59 0.29 -13.95 14.20
N THR A 60 -0.63 -13.68 13.28
CA THR A 60 -1.87 -12.99 13.62
C THR A 60 -3.05 -13.55 12.85
N ARG A 61 -4.23 -13.19 13.34
CA ARG A 61 -5.48 -13.26 12.58
C ARG A 61 -5.90 -11.82 12.25
N PRO A 62 -6.35 -11.52 11.02
CA PRO A 62 -6.97 -10.25 10.68
C PRO A 62 -8.39 -10.13 11.25
N THR A 63 -8.79 -8.95 11.71
CA THR A 63 -10.17 -8.71 12.16
C THR A 63 -11.14 -8.68 10.97
N ALA A 64 -12.19 -9.49 11.04
CA ALA A 64 -13.32 -9.45 10.12
C ALA A 64 -14.34 -8.40 10.60
N ARG A 65 -14.50 -7.32 9.82
CA ARG A 65 -15.49 -6.28 10.09
C ARG A 65 -16.85 -6.74 9.61
N ARG A 66 -17.83 -6.79 10.51
CA ARG A 66 -19.19 -7.20 10.16
C ARG A 66 -20.11 -5.99 10.19
N VAL A 67 -20.64 -5.64 9.04
CA VAL A 67 -21.76 -4.70 8.89
C VAL A 67 -22.93 -5.48 8.29
N SER A 68 -24.14 -5.27 8.81
CA SER A 68 -25.37 -5.84 8.25
C SER A 68 -26.46 -4.79 8.26
N GLY A 69 -27.38 -4.85 7.29
CA GLY A 69 -28.46 -3.87 7.14
C GLY A 69 -28.20 -2.88 6.01
N ASP A 70 -29.13 -1.93 5.86
CA ASP A 70 -29.01 -0.82 4.92
C ASP A 70 -27.94 0.17 5.43
N TRP A 71 -27.32 0.94 4.55
CA TRP A 71 -26.36 1.97 4.95
C TRP A 71 -27.05 3.14 5.70
N ILE A 72 -28.37 3.30 5.54
CA ILE A 72 -29.21 4.22 6.31
C ILE A 72 -29.67 3.60 7.63
N ASP A 73 -30.02 2.31 7.63
CA ASP A 73 -30.49 1.55 8.80
C ASP A 73 -29.56 0.37 9.08
N ASN A 74 -28.40 0.71 9.62
CA ASN A 74 -27.33 -0.25 9.90
C ASN A 74 -27.58 -0.91 11.27
N ASP A 75 -27.49 -2.23 11.32
CA ASP A 75 -27.53 -3.05 12.53
C ASP A 75 -26.09 -3.35 12.98
N PRO A 76 -25.50 -2.55 13.90
CA PRO A 76 -24.10 -2.68 14.26
C PRO A 76 -23.84 -3.99 15.00
N LYS A 77 -22.84 -4.74 14.55
CA LYS A 77 -22.40 -5.99 15.18
C LYS A 77 -20.97 -5.87 15.68
N LEU A 78 -20.67 -6.59 16.75
CA LEU A 78 -19.30 -6.72 17.23
C LEU A 78 -18.44 -7.38 16.16
N ASP A 79 -17.32 -6.74 15.84
CA ASP A 79 -16.27 -7.30 14.99
C ASP A 79 -15.86 -8.68 15.51
N LYS A 80 -15.65 -9.63 14.59
CA LYS A 80 -15.14 -10.95 14.93
C LYS A 80 -13.72 -11.11 14.43
N GLN A 81 -13.00 -12.01 15.08
CA GLN A 81 -11.71 -12.44 14.58
C GLN A 81 -11.92 -13.38 13.40
N SER A 82 -11.24 -13.13 12.27
CA SER A 82 -11.33 -14.06 11.13
C SER A 82 -10.74 -15.43 11.50
N SER A 83 -11.17 -16.48 10.80
CA SER A 83 -10.47 -17.78 10.77
C SER A 83 -9.15 -17.70 10.00
N ASP A 84 -8.96 -16.64 9.22
CA ASP A 84 -7.80 -16.42 8.36
C ASP A 84 -6.54 -16.12 9.17
N PHE A 85 -5.40 -16.56 8.66
CA PHE A 85 -4.10 -16.29 9.25
C PHE A 85 -3.31 -15.32 8.39
N PHE A 86 -2.61 -14.40 9.05
CA PHE A 86 -1.65 -13.51 8.44
C PHE A 86 -0.39 -13.47 9.30
N TRP A 87 0.73 -13.84 8.71
CA TRP A 87 2.01 -13.95 9.39
C TRP A 87 3.12 -13.41 8.51
N GLY A 88 4.25 -13.09 9.12
CA GLY A 88 5.37 -12.61 8.34
C GLY A 88 6.57 -12.19 9.16
N ALA A 89 7.61 -11.87 8.42
CA ALA A 89 8.89 -11.43 8.91
C ALA A 89 9.39 -10.24 8.08
N TYR A 90 9.92 -9.23 8.75
CA TYR A 90 10.67 -8.15 8.14
C TYR A 90 12.06 -8.11 8.77
N PHE A 91 13.09 -8.19 7.94
CA PHE A 91 14.46 -7.93 8.33
C PHE A 91 14.94 -6.65 7.65
N THR A 92 15.48 -5.71 8.40
CA THR A 92 16.07 -4.47 7.86
C THR A 92 17.47 -4.30 8.39
N THR A 93 18.43 -3.94 7.53
CA THR A 93 19.81 -3.69 7.92
C THR A 93 20.42 -2.52 7.16
N ARG A 94 21.29 -1.76 7.80
CA ARG A 94 22.15 -0.77 7.14
C ARG A 94 23.26 -1.50 6.38
N LEU A 95 23.49 -1.13 5.12
CA LEU A 95 24.51 -1.74 4.26
C LEU A 95 25.83 -0.97 4.28
N THR A 96 25.77 0.35 4.28
CA THR A 96 26.94 1.22 4.10
C THR A 96 26.98 2.31 5.17
N ALA A 97 28.13 2.95 5.32
CA ALA A 97 28.27 4.18 6.10
C ALA A 97 27.45 5.35 5.54
N GLN A 98 27.00 5.26 4.27
CA GLN A 98 26.21 6.28 3.57
C GLN A 98 24.69 6.15 3.81
N ALA A 99 24.29 5.46 4.88
CA ALA A 99 22.91 5.27 5.32
C ALA A 99 22.00 4.50 4.34
N ASP A 100 22.58 3.70 3.43
CA ASP A 100 21.82 2.76 2.61
C ASP A 100 21.24 1.65 3.49
N SER A 101 19.97 1.32 3.27
CA SER A 101 19.25 0.29 4.02
C SER A 101 18.66 -0.75 3.08
N LEU A 102 18.87 -2.01 3.42
CA LEU A 102 18.24 -3.16 2.79
C LEU A 102 17.15 -3.69 3.71
N GLN A 103 15.98 -3.96 3.16
CA GLN A 103 14.88 -4.62 3.83
C GLN A 103 14.46 -5.84 3.02
N LEU A 104 14.37 -6.99 3.68
CA LEU A 104 13.86 -8.24 3.13
C LEU A 104 12.63 -8.64 3.93
N TYR A 105 11.64 -9.22 3.27
CA TYR A 105 10.45 -9.68 3.97
C TYR A 105 9.78 -10.87 3.31
N LEU A 106 9.07 -11.61 4.15
CA LEU A 106 8.23 -12.74 3.78
C LEU A 106 6.90 -12.60 4.52
N LEU A 107 5.79 -12.70 3.80
CA LEU A 107 4.44 -12.59 4.33
C LEU A 107 3.63 -13.78 3.83
N GLY A 108 2.89 -14.45 4.71
CA GLY A 108 1.93 -15.47 4.34
C GLY A 108 0.52 -15.05 4.71
N ALA A 109 -0.40 -15.21 3.76
CA ALA A 109 -1.83 -14.99 3.96
C ALA A 109 -2.58 -16.29 3.64
N ASP A 110 -3.25 -16.85 4.63
CA ASP A 110 -4.14 -18.00 4.49
C ASP A 110 -5.58 -17.54 4.74
N GLU A 111 -6.28 -17.18 3.68
CA GLU A 111 -7.66 -16.74 3.72
C GLU A 111 -8.61 -17.87 3.32
N LYS A 112 -9.32 -18.42 4.31
CA LYS A 112 -10.38 -19.42 4.12
C LYS A 112 -11.71 -18.75 3.82
N ARG A 113 -11.88 -17.49 4.26
CA ARG A 113 -13.07 -16.65 4.04
C ARG A 113 -14.40 -17.25 4.52
N ASP A 114 -14.35 -18.27 5.39
CA ASP A 114 -15.50 -19.13 5.74
C ASP A 114 -16.24 -19.69 4.50
N ARG A 115 -15.51 -19.97 3.41
CA ARG A 115 -16.03 -20.41 2.11
C ARG A 115 -15.58 -21.83 1.72
N PRO A 116 -16.17 -22.44 0.67
CA PRO A 116 -15.69 -23.70 0.10
C PRO A 116 -14.19 -23.65 -0.25
N ALA A 117 -13.53 -24.81 -0.30
CA ALA A 117 -12.08 -24.93 -0.45
C ALA A 117 -11.53 -24.24 -1.72
N ASN A 118 -12.30 -24.21 -2.80
CA ASN A 118 -11.93 -23.56 -4.07
C ASN A 118 -12.12 -22.02 -4.07
N GLN A 119 -12.46 -21.42 -2.93
CA GLN A 119 -12.57 -19.98 -2.75
C GLN A 119 -11.52 -19.43 -1.77
N ARG A 120 -10.54 -20.28 -1.40
CA ARG A 120 -9.40 -19.92 -0.56
C ARG A 120 -8.44 -18.99 -1.32
N PHE A 121 -7.76 -18.12 -0.59
CA PHE A 121 -6.62 -17.36 -1.08
C PHE A 121 -5.44 -17.66 -0.15
N ASP A 122 -4.50 -18.47 -0.61
CA ASP A 122 -3.33 -18.92 0.16
C ASP A 122 -2.07 -18.47 -0.58
N VAL A 123 -1.47 -17.36 -0.16
CA VAL A 123 -0.36 -16.75 -0.88
C VAL A 123 0.83 -16.46 0.02
N LEU A 124 2.01 -16.72 -0.53
CA LEU A 124 3.28 -16.28 0.00
C LEU A 124 3.74 -15.07 -0.81
N THR A 125 4.05 -13.98 -0.10
CA THR A 125 4.59 -12.74 -0.66
C THR A 125 5.99 -12.53 -0.14
N THR A 126 6.98 -12.53 -1.03
CA THR A 126 8.37 -12.22 -0.69
C THR A 126 8.78 -10.92 -1.37
N GLY A 127 9.58 -10.10 -0.69
CA GLY A 127 10.03 -8.84 -1.26
C GLY A 127 11.37 -8.37 -0.72
N ALA A 128 12.01 -7.53 -1.52
CA ALA A 128 13.24 -6.84 -1.18
C ALA A 128 13.09 -5.35 -1.48
N ARG A 129 13.60 -4.51 -0.58
CA ARG A 129 13.58 -3.06 -0.70
C ARG A 129 14.95 -2.49 -0.36
N LEU A 130 15.49 -1.68 -1.25
CA LEU A 130 16.73 -0.94 -1.03
C LEU A 130 16.41 0.55 -1.05
N PHE A 131 16.80 1.26 -0.01
CA PHE A 131 16.46 2.67 0.11
C PHE A 131 17.53 3.48 0.84
N ARG A 132 17.59 4.76 0.48
CA ARG A 132 18.35 5.80 1.16
C ARG A 132 17.38 6.93 1.49
N ASN A 133 17.33 7.31 2.77
CA ASN A 133 16.44 8.40 3.20
C ASN A 133 16.91 9.75 2.62
N PRO A 134 15.98 10.67 2.32
CA PRO A 134 16.33 12.01 1.87
C PRO A 134 17.11 12.80 2.93
N THR A 135 18.22 13.42 2.50
CA THR A 135 19.02 14.36 3.27
C THR A 135 19.33 15.56 2.38
N ALA A 136 19.34 16.78 2.93
CA ALA A 136 19.66 17.99 2.18
C ALA A 136 21.00 17.85 1.41
N GLY A 137 21.04 18.34 0.17
CA GLY A 137 22.21 18.28 -0.70
C GLY A 137 22.57 16.88 -1.20
N SER A 138 21.66 15.90 -1.14
CA SER A 138 21.97 14.50 -1.44
C SER A 138 20.95 13.82 -2.34
N TRP A 139 21.44 12.85 -3.11
CA TRP A 139 20.62 11.87 -3.81
C TRP A 139 19.99 10.89 -2.82
N HIS A 140 18.75 10.51 -3.09
CA HIS A 140 18.01 9.53 -2.33
C HIS A 140 17.23 8.62 -3.29
N TYR A 141 16.85 7.44 -2.81
CA TYR A 141 16.11 6.48 -3.62
C TYR A 141 15.35 5.48 -2.75
N ASP A 142 14.34 4.84 -3.33
CA ASP A 142 13.53 3.79 -2.72
C ASP A 142 13.11 2.84 -3.85
N THR A 143 13.71 1.65 -3.90
CA THR A 143 13.35 0.60 -4.86
C THR A 143 12.83 -0.61 -4.11
N GLU A 144 11.70 -1.16 -4.53
CA GLU A 144 11.05 -2.30 -3.91
C GLU A 144 10.55 -3.27 -4.98
N ALA A 145 10.96 -4.53 -4.88
CA ALA A 145 10.54 -5.60 -5.78
C ALA A 145 9.87 -6.72 -4.97
N VAL A 146 8.76 -7.24 -5.48
CA VAL A 146 7.92 -8.20 -4.76
C VAL A 146 7.41 -9.27 -5.71
N TYR A 147 7.36 -10.49 -5.21
CA TYR A 147 6.79 -11.63 -5.88
C TYR A 147 5.78 -12.32 -4.96
N GLN A 148 4.58 -12.58 -5.50
CA GLN A 148 3.52 -13.34 -4.83
C GLN A 148 3.34 -14.66 -5.57
N PHE A 149 3.19 -15.74 -4.80
CA PHE A 149 2.90 -17.06 -5.35
C PHE A 149 2.06 -17.89 -4.38
N GLY A 150 1.27 -18.83 -4.91
CA GLY A 150 0.40 -19.70 -4.12
C GLY A 150 -0.89 -20.01 -4.87
N ASP A 151 -2.02 -20.02 -4.17
CA ASP A 151 -3.33 -20.36 -4.72
C ASP A 151 -4.30 -19.18 -4.63
N ALA A 152 -5.02 -18.92 -5.72
CA ALA A 152 -6.08 -17.92 -5.79
C ALA A 152 -7.48 -18.57 -5.98
N PRO A 153 -8.56 -17.88 -5.56
CA PRO A 153 -9.92 -18.37 -5.72
C PRO A 153 -10.24 -18.76 -7.17
N ALA A 154 -10.94 -19.87 -7.32
CA ALA A 154 -11.48 -20.32 -8.60
C ALA A 154 -12.44 -19.29 -9.21
N LEU A 155 -12.53 -19.28 -10.54
CA LEU A 155 -13.44 -18.43 -11.30
C LEU A 155 -14.93 -18.72 -11.00
N ASP A 156 -15.23 -19.97 -10.64
CA ASP A 156 -16.57 -20.43 -10.27
C ASP A 156 -16.51 -21.48 -9.13
N ALA A 157 -17.69 -21.84 -8.61
CA ALA A 157 -17.82 -22.71 -7.45
C ALA A 157 -17.49 -24.20 -7.71
N ASN A 158 -17.27 -24.62 -8.95
CA ASN A 158 -16.95 -26.00 -9.32
C ASN A 158 -15.53 -26.16 -9.88
N SER A 159 -14.87 -25.06 -10.23
CA SER A 159 -13.49 -25.05 -10.72
C SER A 159 -12.46 -25.22 -9.59
N ALA A 160 -11.27 -25.69 -9.95
CA ALA A 160 -10.12 -25.77 -9.06
C ALA A 160 -9.54 -24.38 -8.75
N LEU A 161 -8.72 -24.29 -7.70
CA LEU A 161 -7.96 -23.07 -7.40
C LEU A 161 -7.04 -22.71 -8.57
N LEU A 162 -6.83 -21.41 -8.75
CA LEU A 162 -5.92 -20.87 -9.77
C LEU A 162 -4.50 -20.82 -9.20
N ASP A 163 -3.51 -21.16 -10.02
CA ASP A 163 -2.10 -20.95 -9.65
C ASP A 163 -1.79 -19.45 -9.66
N HIS A 164 -1.44 -18.91 -8.49
CA HIS A 164 -1.22 -17.48 -8.33
C HIS A 164 0.25 -17.13 -8.55
N LYS A 165 0.52 -16.16 -9.41
CA LYS A 165 1.85 -15.60 -9.66
C LYS A 165 1.76 -14.11 -9.98
N ALA A 166 1.98 -13.24 -9.00
CA ALA A 166 1.93 -11.80 -9.20
C ALA A 166 3.25 -11.09 -8.87
N ARG A 167 3.45 -9.91 -9.44
CA ARG A 167 4.69 -9.13 -9.35
C ARG A 167 4.37 -7.68 -9.05
N TYR A 168 5.20 -7.07 -8.22
CA TYR A 168 5.18 -5.64 -7.99
C TYR A 168 6.60 -5.06 -8.03
N PHE A 169 6.71 -3.87 -8.60
CA PHE A 169 7.93 -3.09 -8.60
C PHE A 169 7.63 -1.62 -8.31
N HIS A 170 8.40 -1.04 -7.42
CA HIS A 170 8.43 0.39 -7.16
C HIS A 170 9.85 0.91 -7.37
N LEU A 171 9.95 2.08 -7.98
CA LEU A 171 11.18 2.85 -8.05
C LEU A 171 10.87 4.29 -7.70
N SER A 172 11.67 4.86 -6.81
CA SER A 172 11.80 6.29 -6.62
C SER A 172 13.27 6.66 -6.61
N ILE A 173 13.65 7.66 -7.39
CA ILE A 173 14.99 8.25 -7.37
C ILE A 173 14.85 9.76 -7.44
N GLY A 174 15.61 10.47 -6.62
CA GLY A 174 15.49 11.91 -6.54
C GLY A 174 16.65 12.59 -5.83
N TYR A 175 16.61 13.92 -5.86
CA TYR A 175 17.58 14.77 -5.22
C TYR A 175 16.88 15.73 -4.24
N SER A 176 17.45 15.88 -3.06
CA SER A 176 16.99 16.85 -2.05
C SER A 176 17.89 18.07 -2.09
N PHE A 177 17.34 19.22 -2.46
CA PHE A 177 18.11 20.45 -2.59
C PHE A 177 18.30 21.11 -1.24
N GLU A 178 19.49 21.64 -1.01
CA GLU A 178 19.78 22.49 0.14
C GLU A 178 19.32 23.93 -0.15
N ALA A 179 18.02 24.16 0.00
CA ALA A 179 17.38 25.44 -0.28
C ALA A 179 16.19 25.69 0.66
N SER A 180 15.67 26.92 0.65
CA SER A 180 14.41 27.26 1.31
C SER A 180 13.31 26.29 0.89
N TRP A 181 12.51 25.85 1.86
CA TRP A 181 11.47 24.83 1.73
C TRP A 181 11.96 23.39 1.48
N GLN A 182 13.28 23.13 1.53
CA GLN A 182 13.88 21.80 1.37
C GLN A 182 13.27 21.00 0.21
N PRO A 183 13.23 21.55 -1.03
CA PRO A 183 12.54 20.89 -2.11
C PRO A 183 13.21 19.56 -2.44
N ARG A 184 12.38 18.56 -2.70
CA ARG A 184 12.83 17.23 -3.11
C ARG A 184 12.07 16.82 -4.35
N LEU A 185 12.78 16.74 -5.47
CA LEU A 185 12.23 16.27 -6.73
C LEU A 185 12.60 14.80 -6.93
N SER A 186 11.62 13.98 -7.25
CA SER A 186 11.81 12.55 -7.47
C SER A 186 11.07 12.10 -8.72
N PHE A 187 11.72 11.27 -9.52
CA PHE A 187 11.01 10.36 -10.42
C PHE A 187 10.42 9.23 -9.58
N ILE A 188 9.20 8.81 -9.94
CA ILE A 188 8.52 7.66 -9.35
C ILE A 188 8.02 6.75 -10.46
N TYR A 189 8.09 5.45 -10.23
CA TYR A 189 7.49 4.43 -11.08
C TYR A 189 6.86 3.36 -10.21
N HIS A 190 5.66 2.94 -10.61
CA HIS A 190 4.95 1.82 -10.00
C HIS A 190 4.53 0.85 -11.10
N TYR A 191 4.86 -0.41 -10.91
CA TYR A 191 4.37 -1.51 -11.72
C TYR A 191 3.72 -2.52 -10.78
N GLY A 192 2.50 -2.94 -11.07
CA GLY A 192 1.88 -4.10 -10.46
C GLY A 192 1.17 -4.91 -11.53
N SER A 193 1.44 -6.21 -11.52
CA SER A 193 0.95 -7.12 -12.55
C SER A 193 -0.57 -7.15 -12.59
N GLY A 194 -1.07 -7.30 -13.81
CA GLY A 194 -2.44 -7.68 -14.09
C GLY A 194 -2.52 -9.15 -14.51
N ASP A 195 -3.74 -9.60 -14.74
CA ASP A 195 -4.05 -10.95 -15.23
C ASP A 195 -3.86 -11.02 -16.74
N LYS A 196 -2.97 -11.91 -17.19
CA LYS A 196 -2.58 -11.98 -18.61
C LYS A 196 -3.64 -12.64 -19.47
N ASP A 197 -4.24 -13.70 -18.95
CA ASP A 197 -5.38 -14.38 -19.54
C ASP A 197 -6.42 -14.67 -18.45
N PRO A 198 -7.43 -13.82 -18.28
CA PRO A 198 -8.45 -14.00 -17.25
C PRO A 198 -9.31 -15.27 -17.39
N LEU A 199 -9.11 -16.06 -18.46
CA LEU A 199 -9.86 -17.28 -18.76
C LEU A 199 -9.03 -18.54 -18.57
N ASP A 200 -7.77 -18.43 -18.19
CA ASP A 200 -6.91 -19.58 -17.90
C ASP A 200 -7.01 -20.03 -16.43
N ASN A 201 -6.13 -20.96 -16.03
CA ASN A 201 -6.07 -21.48 -14.66
C ASN A 201 -4.98 -20.81 -13.80
N GLU A 202 -4.46 -19.66 -14.24
CA GLU A 202 -3.51 -18.85 -13.49
C GLU A 202 -4.18 -17.55 -12.99
N SER A 203 -3.57 -16.92 -11.99
CA SER A 203 -3.95 -15.58 -11.56
C SER A 203 -2.69 -14.73 -11.43
N ASN A 204 -2.57 -13.70 -12.26
CA ASN A 204 -1.41 -12.80 -12.23
C ASN A 204 -1.70 -11.42 -11.59
N GLU A 205 -2.92 -11.22 -11.08
CA GLU A 205 -3.36 -9.99 -10.44
C GLU A 205 -2.67 -9.76 -9.09
N LEU A 206 -1.98 -8.62 -8.91
CA LEU A 206 -1.36 -8.29 -7.62
C LEU A 206 -2.39 -8.14 -6.48
N ASP A 207 -2.17 -8.80 -5.34
CA ASP A 207 -2.90 -8.55 -4.11
C ASP A 207 -2.14 -7.59 -3.18
N HIS A 208 -2.82 -6.55 -2.67
CA HIS A 208 -2.19 -5.53 -1.81
C HIS A 208 -2.11 -5.92 -0.34
N LEU A 209 -2.60 -7.10 0.03
CA LEU A 209 -2.74 -7.59 1.39
C LEU A 209 -3.43 -6.53 2.27
N PHE A 210 -2.72 -6.05 3.29
CA PHE A 210 -3.22 -5.04 4.23
C PHE A 210 -2.63 -3.65 3.99
N GLY A 211 -2.10 -3.41 2.79
CA GLY A 211 -1.52 -2.15 2.36
C GLY A 211 -2.54 -1.03 2.13
N VAL A 212 -2.05 0.21 2.09
CA VAL A 212 -2.88 1.39 1.79
C VAL A 212 -2.43 2.08 0.50
N PRO A 213 -3.35 2.57 -0.36
CA PRO A 213 -2.95 3.20 -1.62
C PRO A 213 -2.29 4.57 -1.43
N ARG A 214 -2.55 5.26 -0.30
CA ARG A 214 -2.15 6.66 -0.07
C ARG A 214 -0.70 7.06 -0.34
N PRO A 215 0.31 6.26 0.01
CA PRO A 215 1.68 6.57 -0.32
C PRO A 215 1.93 6.73 -1.83
N ASP A 216 1.18 6.02 -2.68
CA ASP A 216 1.49 5.89 -4.12
C ASP A 216 0.41 6.46 -5.05
N PHE A 217 -0.88 6.38 -4.69
CA PHE A 217 -2.01 6.70 -5.58
C PHE A 217 -3.08 7.61 -4.93
N GLY A 218 -2.70 8.43 -3.96
CA GLY A 218 -3.58 9.45 -3.40
C GLY A 218 -4.51 9.00 -2.26
N PRO A 219 -5.33 9.91 -1.72
CA PRO A 219 -6.06 9.70 -0.47
C PRO A 219 -6.92 8.43 -0.48
N THR A 220 -7.01 7.75 0.68
CA THR A 220 -7.92 6.59 0.82
C THR A 220 -9.36 7.08 1.04
N GLY A 221 -10.37 6.21 1.02
CA GLY A 221 -11.75 6.59 1.36
C GLY A 221 -12.68 6.49 0.16
N SER A 222 -13.41 7.57 -0.14
CA SER A 222 -14.28 7.65 -1.34
C SER A 222 -13.49 7.78 -2.64
N PHE A 223 -12.28 8.33 -2.58
CA PHE A 223 -11.37 8.36 -3.72
C PHE A 223 -10.63 7.03 -3.88
N ARG A 224 -10.74 6.42 -5.07
CA ARG A 224 -9.96 5.24 -5.47
C ARG A 224 -9.95 5.06 -6.99
N ALA A 225 -9.36 6.02 -7.71
CA ALA A 225 -9.27 5.94 -9.17
C ALA A 225 -8.20 4.92 -9.62
N PHE A 226 -7.01 4.99 -9.05
CA PHE A 226 -5.89 4.10 -9.38
C PHE A 226 -5.44 3.30 -8.16
N GLN A 227 -4.81 2.16 -8.42
CA GLN A 227 -4.28 1.25 -7.40
C GLN A 227 -3.02 0.57 -7.92
N ARG A 228 -2.35 -0.26 -7.10
CA ARG A 228 -1.16 -0.98 -7.54
C ARG A 228 -1.52 -2.26 -8.32
N VAL A 229 -2.79 -2.51 -8.63
CA VAL A 229 -3.25 -3.71 -9.36
C VAL A 229 -3.38 -3.36 -10.83
N ASN A 230 -2.80 -4.18 -11.71
CA ASN A 230 -2.87 -3.99 -13.15
C ASN A 230 -2.51 -2.56 -13.56
N THR A 231 -1.32 -2.10 -13.17
CA THR A 231 -0.94 -0.70 -13.36
C THR A 231 0.53 -0.58 -13.68
N SER A 232 0.85 0.21 -14.69
CA SER A 232 2.18 0.74 -15.00
C SER A 232 2.08 2.26 -14.97
N SER A 233 2.80 2.92 -14.06
CA SER A 233 2.61 4.35 -13.81
C SER A 233 3.93 5.06 -13.53
N PRO A 234 4.54 5.71 -14.54
CA PRO A 234 5.59 6.70 -14.32
C PRO A 234 5.00 8.00 -13.77
N GLY A 235 5.83 8.76 -13.06
CA GLY A 235 5.45 10.04 -12.52
C GLY A 235 6.60 10.84 -11.93
N LEU A 236 6.26 12.05 -11.50
CA LEU A 236 7.13 12.97 -10.79
C LEU A 236 6.50 13.34 -9.45
N MET A 237 7.33 13.50 -8.44
CA MET A 237 6.91 13.95 -7.12
C MET A 237 7.83 15.07 -6.64
N LEU A 238 7.24 16.21 -6.29
CA LEU A 238 7.89 17.32 -5.62
C LEU A 238 7.39 17.37 -4.18
N ASN A 239 8.27 17.13 -3.21
CA ASN A 239 7.99 17.33 -1.80
C ASN A 239 8.59 18.67 -1.35
N LEU A 240 7.90 19.35 -0.45
CA LEU A 240 8.25 20.66 0.08
C LEU A 240 7.99 20.68 1.59
N GLN A 241 8.81 21.45 2.31
CA GLN A 241 8.63 21.75 3.73
C GLN A 241 8.69 23.27 3.94
N PRO A 242 7.60 24.02 3.63
CA PRO A 242 7.60 25.48 3.70
C PRO A 242 7.96 26.04 5.07
N ALA A 243 7.64 25.30 6.14
CA ALA A 243 8.00 25.60 7.52
C ALA A 243 8.20 24.29 8.28
N ASN A 244 8.83 24.35 9.46
CA ASN A 244 9.09 23.17 10.30
C ASN A 244 7.82 22.38 10.70
N ASN A 245 6.65 23.01 10.60
CA ASN A 245 5.35 22.43 10.91
C ASN A 245 4.41 22.32 9.70
N ILE A 246 4.90 22.50 8.47
CA ILE A 246 4.12 22.37 7.24
C ILE A 246 4.83 21.43 6.28
N ASP A 247 4.17 20.33 5.89
CA ASP A 247 4.59 19.47 4.79
C ASP A 247 3.63 19.61 3.60
N ALA A 248 4.19 19.68 2.40
CA ALA A 248 3.41 19.74 1.17
C ALA A 248 4.02 18.87 0.08
N TYR A 249 3.19 18.42 -0.86
CA TYR A 249 3.70 17.83 -2.09
C TYR A 249 2.80 18.10 -3.28
N ILE A 250 3.40 17.96 -4.45
CA ILE A 250 2.75 17.86 -5.74
C ILE A 250 3.22 16.54 -6.36
N ARG A 251 2.30 15.76 -6.90
CA ARG A 251 2.58 14.49 -7.56
C ARG A 251 1.84 14.47 -8.89
N TRP A 252 2.55 14.17 -9.96
CA TRP A 252 1.97 13.94 -11.27
C TRP A 252 2.31 12.52 -11.72
N GLN A 253 1.31 11.76 -12.14
CA GLN A 253 1.46 10.36 -12.55
C GLN A 253 0.67 10.10 -13.83
N ARG A 254 1.14 9.13 -14.62
CA ARG A 254 0.53 8.74 -15.89
C ARG A 254 0.21 7.24 -15.87
N PRO A 255 -0.85 6.79 -15.17
CA PRO A 255 -1.20 5.39 -15.10
C PRO A 255 -1.69 4.82 -16.45
N SER A 256 -1.20 3.63 -16.79
CA SER A 256 -1.71 2.72 -17.81
C SER A 256 -2.00 1.34 -17.20
N LEU A 257 -2.78 0.51 -17.89
CA LEU A 257 -2.89 -0.91 -17.55
C LEU A 257 -1.55 -1.62 -17.75
N ALA A 258 -1.26 -2.61 -16.90
CA ALA A 258 -0.08 -3.46 -17.09
C ALA A 258 -0.37 -4.64 -18.03
N GLU A 259 -1.62 -5.12 -18.02
CA GLU A 259 -2.16 -6.18 -18.86
C GLU A 259 -3.55 -5.74 -19.36
N GLU A 260 -3.68 -5.61 -20.68
CA GLU A 260 -4.92 -5.14 -21.31
C GLU A 260 -6.07 -6.12 -21.13
N ALA A 261 -5.78 -7.43 -21.12
CA ALA A 261 -6.78 -8.51 -21.07
C ALA A 261 -7.64 -8.49 -19.81
N GLN A 262 -7.05 -8.11 -18.66
CA GLN A 262 -7.79 -7.99 -17.40
C GLN A 262 -8.68 -6.74 -17.33
N GLY A 263 -8.32 -5.67 -18.05
CA GLY A 263 -8.99 -4.37 -17.96
C GLY A 263 -8.83 -3.66 -16.61
N TRP A 264 -9.58 -2.57 -16.42
CA TRP A 264 -9.44 -1.68 -15.25
C TRP A 264 -10.28 -2.10 -14.04
N ARG A 265 -9.59 -2.51 -12.96
CA ARG A 265 -10.17 -3.14 -11.75
C ARG A 265 -10.78 -2.19 -10.71
N THR A 266 -10.65 -0.87 -10.82
CA THR A 266 -11.17 0.05 -9.78
C THR A 266 -12.66 0.33 -9.90
N THR A 267 -13.27 0.01 -11.04
CA THR A 267 -14.72 0.13 -11.21
C THR A 267 -15.42 -1.14 -10.73
N ARG A 268 -16.59 -1.01 -10.08
CA ARG A 268 -17.45 -2.15 -9.69
C ARG A 268 -18.03 -2.91 -10.90
N TYR A 269 -17.64 -2.52 -12.11
CA TYR A 269 -18.06 -3.10 -13.36
C TYR A 269 -16.86 -3.87 -13.92
N ARG A 270 -17.01 -5.19 -14.11
CA ARG A 270 -16.10 -5.96 -14.96
C ARG A 270 -16.31 -5.45 -16.39
N HIS A 271 -15.57 -4.43 -16.80
CA HIS A 271 -15.47 -4.09 -18.21
C HIS A 271 -14.56 -5.12 -18.89
N PRO A 272 -14.85 -5.51 -20.15
CA PRO A 272 -13.96 -6.40 -20.88
C PRO A 272 -12.61 -5.70 -21.05
N GLY A 273 -11.52 -6.41 -20.78
CA GLY A 273 -10.20 -5.99 -21.23
C GLY A 273 -10.09 -6.05 -22.76
N ASN A 274 -8.89 -5.83 -23.28
CA ASN A 274 -8.60 -5.84 -24.72
C ASN A 274 -9.45 -4.82 -25.52
N LEU A 275 -9.53 -3.59 -25.04
CA LEU A 275 -10.22 -2.50 -25.71
C LEU A 275 -9.35 -1.77 -26.76
N GLY A 276 -8.10 -2.20 -26.95
CA GLY A 276 -7.14 -1.58 -27.87
C GLY A 276 -6.49 -0.31 -27.34
N GLU A 277 -6.68 -0.01 -26.05
CA GLU A 277 -6.06 1.10 -25.32
C GLU A 277 -5.62 0.60 -23.94
N ASP A 278 -4.58 1.19 -23.37
CA ASP A 278 -4.08 0.89 -22.02
C ASP A 278 -3.96 2.15 -21.15
N PHE A 279 -3.80 3.33 -21.76
CA PHE A 279 -3.55 4.58 -21.05
C PHE A 279 -4.82 5.09 -20.37
N LEU A 280 -4.78 5.10 -19.03
CA LEU A 280 -5.91 5.50 -18.21
C LEU A 280 -6.05 7.02 -18.12
N GLY A 281 -4.94 7.76 -18.15
CA GLY A 281 -4.95 9.22 -18.08
C GLY A 281 -3.82 9.79 -17.23
N ASP A 282 -3.92 11.07 -16.89
CA ASP A 282 -2.98 11.76 -16.02
C ASP A 282 -3.62 12.05 -14.66
N GLN A 283 -2.89 11.84 -13.58
CA GLN A 283 -3.28 12.21 -12.22
C GLN A 283 -2.36 13.28 -11.68
N LEU A 284 -2.93 14.44 -11.31
CA LEU A 284 -2.25 15.47 -10.52
C LEU A 284 -2.81 15.47 -9.10
N GLU A 285 -1.98 15.20 -8.10
CA GLU A 285 -2.32 15.28 -6.70
C GLU A 285 -1.51 16.39 -6.01
N THR A 286 -2.18 17.21 -5.21
CA THR A 286 -1.54 18.15 -4.29
C THR A 286 -2.00 17.89 -2.87
N ARG A 287 -1.11 18.16 -1.91
CA ARG A 287 -1.43 18.04 -0.49
C ARG A 287 -0.67 19.07 0.31
N VAL A 288 -1.32 19.64 1.32
CA VAL A 288 -0.71 20.45 2.36
C VAL A 288 -1.18 19.92 3.71
N ARG A 289 -0.25 19.67 4.61
CA ARG A 289 -0.54 19.35 6.00
C ARG A 289 0.15 20.33 6.92
N TRP A 290 -0.64 20.84 7.85
CA TRP A 290 -0.22 21.81 8.85
C TRP A 290 -0.35 21.21 10.24
N HIS A 291 0.77 21.22 10.96
CA HIS A 291 0.89 20.78 12.34
C HIS A 291 0.83 21.97 13.30
N LEU A 292 -0.14 21.93 14.20
CA LEU A 292 -0.42 22.99 15.16
C LEU A 292 -0.24 22.46 16.59
N PHE A 293 0.12 23.36 17.51
CA PHE A 293 0.26 23.07 18.94
C PHE A 293 1.10 21.82 19.23
N SER A 294 2.31 21.76 18.66
CA SER A 294 3.22 20.60 18.82
C SER A 294 2.56 19.26 18.46
N ASN A 295 1.88 19.21 17.31
CA ASN A 295 1.16 18.04 16.77
C ASN A 295 -0.11 17.63 17.51
N LYS A 296 -0.60 18.39 18.49
CA LYS A 296 -1.92 18.13 19.09
C LYS A 296 -3.06 18.32 18.09
N LEU A 297 -2.90 19.26 17.16
CA LEU A 297 -3.82 19.47 16.06
C LEU A 297 -3.07 19.29 14.73
N SER A 298 -3.67 18.59 13.77
CA SER A 298 -3.15 18.52 12.41
C SER A 298 -4.29 18.71 11.42
N ILE A 299 -4.09 19.62 10.46
CA ILE A 299 -5.01 19.88 9.35
C ILE A 299 -4.35 19.34 8.09
N ASP A 300 -5.02 18.46 7.36
CA ASP A 300 -4.51 17.78 6.16
C ASP A 300 -5.51 17.98 5.02
N GLY A 301 -5.14 18.80 4.05
CA GLY A 301 -5.96 19.13 2.89
C GLY A 301 -5.28 18.69 1.60
N GLY A 302 -6.07 18.29 0.62
CA GLY A 302 -5.53 17.92 -0.69
C GLY A 302 -6.55 17.99 -1.82
N TYR A 303 -6.00 18.01 -3.03
CA TYR A 303 -6.72 18.06 -4.29
C TYR A 303 -6.17 17.01 -5.24
N VAL A 304 -7.05 16.32 -5.95
CA VAL A 304 -6.70 15.41 -7.04
C VAL A 304 -7.48 15.81 -8.28
N TRP A 305 -6.76 15.95 -9.39
CA TRP A 305 -7.32 16.08 -10.72
C TRP A 305 -6.92 14.87 -11.55
N ILE A 306 -7.90 14.28 -12.22
CA ILE A 306 -7.70 13.23 -13.21
C ILE A 306 -8.14 13.80 -14.55
N ASN A 307 -7.20 13.80 -15.50
CA ASN A 307 -7.46 14.03 -16.92
C ASN A 307 -7.61 12.66 -17.56
N ALA A 308 -8.81 12.31 -18.03
CA ALA A 308 -9.10 11.00 -18.58
C ALA A 308 -8.28 10.74 -19.86
N GLY A 309 -7.74 9.53 -19.95
CA GLY A 309 -7.09 9.03 -21.17
C GLY A 309 -8.07 8.22 -22.03
N PRO A 310 -7.61 7.77 -23.22
CA PRO A 310 -8.44 7.04 -24.18
C PRO A 310 -9.13 5.81 -23.59
N TYR A 311 -8.45 5.06 -22.70
CA TYR A 311 -9.07 3.90 -22.06
C TYR A 311 -10.27 4.30 -21.20
N MET A 312 -10.14 5.36 -20.40
CA MET A 312 -11.22 5.84 -19.54
C MET A 312 -12.41 6.32 -20.38
N ASP A 313 -12.16 7.01 -21.49
CA ASP A 313 -13.21 7.43 -22.43
C ASP A 313 -13.98 6.23 -23.00
N LEU A 314 -13.28 5.16 -23.41
CA LEU A 314 -13.90 3.93 -23.94
C LEU A 314 -14.84 3.25 -22.94
N VAL A 315 -14.56 3.37 -21.64
CA VAL A 315 -15.42 2.83 -20.57
C VAL A 315 -16.38 3.87 -19.98
N ASN A 316 -16.62 4.97 -20.70
CA ASN A 316 -17.52 6.05 -20.34
C ASN A 316 -17.18 6.66 -18.97
N LYS A 317 -15.89 6.97 -18.77
CA LYS A 317 -15.33 7.68 -17.63
C LYS A 317 -14.57 8.90 -18.13
N GLY A 318 -14.89 10.06 -17.56
CA GLY A 318 -14.23 11.31 -17.93
C GLY A 318 -13.41 11.89 -16.78
N ASP A 319 -12.99 13.14 -16.99
CA ASP A 319 -12.25 13.93 -16.03
C ASP A 319 -12.90 13.95 -14.64
N SER A 320 -12.08 14.02 -13.61
CA SER A 320 -12.55 14.00 -12.23
C SER A 320 -11.74 14.92 -11.33
N HIS A 321 -12.46 15.56 -10.40
CA HIS A 321 -11.87 16.41 -9.38
C HIS A 321 -12.25 15.87 -8.01
N TYR A 322 -11.28 15.78 -7.11
CA TYR A 322 -11.49 15.33 -5.74
C TYR A 322 -10.80 16.27 -4.76
N TYR A 323 -11.54 16.71 -3.75
CA TYR A 323 -11.03 17.57 -2.68
C TYR A 323 -11.28 16.89 -1.35
N TYR A 324 -10.36 17.09 -0.41
CA TYR A 324 -10.59 16.64 0.95
C TYR A 324 -9.96 17.58 1.98
N LEU A 325 -10.53 17.52 3.18
CA LEU A 325 -9.98 18.12 4.38
C LEU A 325 -10.15 17.13 5.53
N GLN A 326 -9.07 16.86 6.26
CA GLN A 326 -9.07 16.05 7.46
C GLN A 326 -8.47 16.85 8.61
N THR A 327 -9.12 16.80 9.77
CA THR A 327 -8.57 17.32 11.03
C THR A 327 -8.31 16.17 11.98
N ILE A 328 -7.13 16.17 12.60
CA ILE A 328 -6.74 15.18 13.62
C ILE A 328 -6.44 15.94 14.92
N LEU A 329 -7.29 15.73 15.92
CA LEU A 329 -7.08 16.20 17.29
C LEU A 329 -6.56 15.04 18.15
N ARG A 330 -5.41 15.24 18.81
CA ARG A 330 -4.83 14.32 19.77
C ARG A 330 -5.04 14.91 21.15
N LEU A 331 -5.87 14.24 21.95
CA LEU A 331 -6.19 14.61 23.33
C LEU A 331 -5.12 14.12 24.30
#